data_AF-A0A0T9RIU8-F1
#
_entry.id   AF-A0A0T9RIU8-F1
#
_cell.length_a   1.000
_cell.length_b   1.000
_cell.length_c   1.000
_cell.angle_alpha   90.00
_cell.angle_beta   90.00
_cell.angle_gamma   90.00
#
_symmetry.space_group_name_H-M   'P 1'
#
loop_
_entity.id
_entity.type
_entity.pdbx_description
1 polymer ?
#
loop_
_entity_poly.entity_id
_entity_poly.type
_entity_poly.pdbx_seq_one_letter_code
_entity_poly.pdbx_strand_id
1 'polypeptide(L)'
;MITGKPNKPPKLKKCKVCPTKFTPFSSTQKACSIPCARIIAKQEADAKQQAIDRKAWQKRKESLKTASDWNKEAQVAVNRYIFWRDYGKPCIACGNALNYGVRGGAVDASHYRSRGTASHLRFNVFNIHAGCVRCNREMSGNLIPFRRNLIIKIGIVRVDRLETDNAPRKFDIPYLQRVKAIFTRRAKHYEKLRKRYLEAA
;
A
#
# COMPACT_ATOMS: atom_id res chain seq x y z
N MET A 1 15.89 27.22 -55.50
CA MET A 1 14.42 27.20 -55.39
C MET A 1 14.06 26.56 -54.05
N ILE A 2 13.62 27.34 -53.06
CA ILE A 2 13.21 26.80 -51.76
C ILE A 2 11.78 26.30 -51.92
N THR A 3 11.60 25.01 -52.19
CA THR A 3 10.27 24.37 -52.19
C THR A 3 9.83 24.15 -50.76
N GLY A 4 9.31 25.21 -50.12
CA GLY A 4 8.64 25.10 -48.83
C GLY A 4 7.36 24.26 -48.97
N LYS A 5 7.28 23.12 -48.27
CA LYS A 5 6.05 22.33 -48.15
C LYS A 5 4.90 23.26 -47.70
N PRO A 6 3.71 23.20 -48.32
CA PRO A 6 2.58 24.02 -47.89
C PRO A 6 2.21 23.67 -46.44
N ASN A 7 2.10 24.69 -45.60
CA ASN A 7 1.69 24.52 -44.21
C ASN A 7 0.29 23.89 -44.17
N LYS A 8 0.18 22.69 -43.60
CA LYS A 8 -1.11 22.01 -43.43
C LYS A 8 -2.04 22.87 -42.55
N PRO A 9 -3.32 23.02 -42.91
CA PRO A 9 -4.26 23.78 -42.10
C PRO A 9 -4.39 23.16 -40.70
N PRO A 10 -4.60 23.99 -39.66
CA PRO A 10 -4.76 23.49 -38.30
C PRO A 10 -5.94 22.53 -38.21
N LYS A 11 -5.72 21.35 -37.63
CA LYS A 11 -6.82 20.39 -37.39
C LYS A 11 -7.83 21.00 -36.42
N LEU A 12 -9.13 20.88 -36.75
CA LEU A 12 -10.23 21.26 -35.88
C LEU A 12 -10.12 20.57 -34.51
N LYS A 13 -10.30 21.32 -33.44
CA LYS A 13 -10.31 20.82 -32.05
C LYS A 13 -11.68 20.97 -31.44
N LYS A 14 -12.04 20.06 -30.54
CA LYS A 14 -13.25 20.18 -29.70
C LYS A 14 -12.96 21.12 -28.52
N CYS A 15 -13.85 22.07 -28.27
CA CYS A 15 -13.77 22.92 -27.07
C CYS A 15 -13.89 22.06 -25.80
N LYS A 16 -13.19 22.43 -24.72
CA LYS A 16 -13.28 21.71 -23.45
C LYS A 16 -14.57 22.00 -22.66
N VAL A 17 -15.29 23.07 -22.99
CA VAL A 17 -16.47 23.52 -22.24
C VAL A 17 -17.77 23.25 -22.99
N CYS A 18 -17.76 23.33 -24.33
CA CYS A 18 -18.93 23.16 -25.17
C CYS A 18 -18.68 22.13 -26.29
N PRO A 19 -19.71 21.61 -26.95
CA PRO A 19 -19.55 20.59 -28.00
C PRO A 19 -18.93 21.14 -29.31
N THR A 20 -18.79 22.46 -29.45
CA THR A 20 -18.31 23.13 -30.66
C THR A 20 -16.89 22.71 -31.05
N LYS A 21 -16.70 22.40 -32.35
CA LYS A 21 -15.38 22.25 -32.96
C LYS A 21 -14.92 23.60 -33.50
N PHE A 22 -13.66 23.95 -33.28
CA PHE A 22 -13.09 25.24 -33.72
C PHE A 22 -11.70 25.04 -34.32
N THR A 23 -11.30 25.96 -35.20
CA THR A 23 -9.95 26.01 -35.78
C THR A 23 -9.05 26.76 -34.79
N PRO A 24 -8.07 26.10 -34.16
CA PRO A 24 -7.24 26.73 -33.15
C PRO A 24 -6.22 27.70 -33.78
N PHE A 25 -5.99 28.84 -33.14
CA PHE A 25 -4.90 29.75 -33.48
C PHE A 25 -3.55 29.24 -32.94
N SER A 26 -3.56 28.43 -31.88
CA SER A 26 -2.37 27.82 -31.28
C SER A 26 -2.59 26.35 -30.91
N SER A 27 -1.50 25.57 -30.92
CA SER A 27 -1.49 24.17 -30.47
C SER A 27 -1.93 24.01 -29.01
N THR A 28 -1.83 25.06 -28.19
CA THR A 28 -2.23 25.06 -26.77
C THR A 28 -3.64 25.58 -26.52
N GLN A 29 -4.35 26.12 -27.52
CA GLN A 29 -5.70 26.67 -27.35
C GLN A 29 -6.70 25.58 -26.96
N LYS A 30 -7.44 25.81 -25.86
CA LYS A 30 -8.39 24.86 -25.24
C LYS A 30 -9.87 25.26 -25.39
N ALA A 31 -10.14 26.53 -25.72
CA ALA A 31 -11.47 27.11 -25.79
C ALA A 31 -11.75 27.68 -27.19
N CYS A 32 -13.01 27.60 -27.62
CA CYS A 32 -13.46 28.19 -28.89
C CYS A 32 -13.74 29.69 -28.82
N SER A 33 -13.91 30.26 -27.62
CA SER A 33 -14.26 31.68 -27.41
C SER A 33 -13.80 32.19 -26.03
N ILE A 34 -13.79 33.51 -25.84
CA ILE A 34 -13.43 34.16 -24.57
C ILE A 34 -14.30 33.68 -23.39
N PRO A 35 -15.64 33.56 -23.49
CA PRO A 35 -16.46 33.02 -22.41
C PRO A 35 -16.05 31.59 -22.02
N CYS A 36 -15.81 30.71 -23.00
CA CYS A 36 -15.32 29.36 -22.73
C CYS A 36 -13.92 29.38 -22.09
N ALA A 37 -13.05 30.30 -22.50
CA ALA A 37 -11.71 30.45 -21.91
C ALA A 37 -11.78 30.87 -20.43
N ARG A 38 -12.70 31.78 -20.07
CA ARG A 38 -12.93 32.19 -18.67
C ARG A 38 -13.40 31.03 -17.79
N ILE A 39 -14.30 30.18 -18.30
CA ILE A 39 -14.77 29.00 -17.57
C ILE A 39 -13.61 28.02 -17.32
N ILE A 40 -12.79 27.75 -18.34
CA ILE A 40 -11.59 26.89 -18.17
C ILE A 40 -10.63 27.50 -17.15
N ALA A 41 -10.36 28.81 -17.24
CA ALA A 41 -9.46 29.48 -16.31
C ALA A 41 -9.96 29.38 -14.85
N LYS A 42 -11.27 29.55 -14.63
CA LYS A 42 -11.90 29.36 -13.31
C LYS A 42 -11.76 27.92 -12.83
N GLN A 43 -12.10 26.93 -13.66
CA GLN A 43 -11.95 25.51 -13.31
C GLN A 43 -10.51 25.13 -12.98
N GLU A 44 -9.53 25.64 -13.73
CA GLU A 44 -8.10 25.40 -13.46
C GLU A 44 -7.64 26.09 -12.17
N ALA A 45 -8.16 27.29 -11.86
CA ALA A 45 -7.89 27.98 -10.60
C ALA A 45 -8.50 27.23 -9.41
N ASP A 46 -9.77 26.81 -9.50
CA ASP A 46 -10.47 26.05 -8.46
C ASP A 46 -9.76 24.70 -8.21
N ALA A 47 -9.37 23.99 -9.26
CA ALA A 47 -8.63 22.73 -9.13
C ALA A 47 -7.25 22.90 -8.47
N LYS A 48 -6.54 24.01 -8.78
CA LYS A 48 -5.27 24.35 -8.13
C LYS A 48 -5.49 24.64 -6.64
N GLN A 49 -6.51 25.44 -6.31
CA GLN A 49 -6.82 25.78 -4.93
C GLN A 49 -7.20 24.53 -4.12
N GLN A 50 -8.09 23.68 -4.65
CA GLN A 50 -8.44 22.40 -4.04
C GLN A 50 -7.23 21.49 -3.81
N ALA A 51 -6.27 21.47 -4.74
CA ALA A 51 -5.04 20.70 -4.56
C ALA A 51 -4.15 21.24 -3.43
N ILE A 52 -4.08 22.56 -3.26
CA ILE A 52 -3.36 23.23 -2.17
C ILE A 52 -4.07 22.91 -0.84
N ASP A 53 -5.38 23.13 -0.77
CA ASP A 53 -6.18 22.89 0.43
C ASP A 53 -6.10 21.42 0.87
N ARG A 54 -6.16 20.49 -0.09
CA ARG A 54 -5.98 19.06 0.17
C ARG A 54 -4.60 18.76 0.74
N LYS A 55 -3.53 19.36 0.23
CA LYS A 55 -2.17 19.18 0.77
C LYS A 55 -2.05 19.75 2.17
N ALA A 56 -2.58 20.94 2.41
CA ALA A 56 -2.59 21.58 3.72
C ALA A 56 -3.37 20.74 4.75
N TRP A 57 -4.55 20.25 4.36
CA TRP A 57 -5.37 19.36 5.17
C TRP A 57 -4.66 18.04 5.49
N GLN A 58 -4.01 17.41 4.51
CA GLN A 58 -3.22 16.19 4.75
C GLN A 58 -2.07 16.44 5.73
N LYS A 59 -1.33 17.55 5.56
CA LYS A 59 -0.23 17.92 6.47
C LYS A 59 -0.74 18.13 7.89
N ARG A 60 -1.86 18.85 8.06
CA ARG A 60 -2.51 19.06 9.36
C ARG A 60 -3.01 17.75 9.96
N LYS A 61 -3.61 16.88 9.15
CA LYS A 61 -4.05 15.55 9.59
C LYS A 61 -2.88 14.70 10.07
N GLU A 62 -1.75 14.73 9.37
CA GLU A 62 -0.55 14.01 9.75
C GLU A 62 0.11 14.57 11.01
N SER A 63 0.13 15.89 11.20
CA SER A 63 0.68 16.51 12.40
C SER A 63 -0.13 16.22 13.66
N LEU A 64 -1.43 15.93 13.50
CA LEU A 64 -2.32 15.56 14.62
C LEU A 64 -2.26 14.06 14.98
N LYS A 65 -1.53 13.24 14.21
CA LYS A 65 -1.43 11.80 14.49
C LYS A 65 -0.61 11.53 15.73
N THR A 66 -1.18 10.73 16.62
CA THR A 66 -0.49 10.24 17.80
C THR A 66 0.45 9.08 17.45
N ALA A 67 1.34 8.71 18.38
CA ALA A 67 2.16 7.51 18.25
C ALA A 67 1.31 6.23 18.08
N SER A 68 0.11 6.17 18.68
CA SER A 68 -0.83 5.06 18.53
C SER A 68 -1.36 4.95 17.09
N ASP A 69 -1.68 6.08 16.46
CA ASP A 69 -2.14 6.12 15.07
C ASP A 69 -1.04 5.64 14.12
N TRP A 70 0.20 6.13 14.31
CA TRP A 70 1.34 5.66 13.55
C TRP A 70 1.62 4.17 13.77
N ASN A 71 1.41 3.64 14.97
CA ASN A 71 1.58 2.22 15.28
C ASN A 71 0.54 1.37 14.54
N LYS A 72 -0.73 1.80 14.53
CA LYS A 72 -1.81 1.15 13.76
C LYS A 72 -1.46 1.15 12.26
N GLU A 73 -1.06 2.28 11.71
CA GLU A 73 -0.70 2.37 10.28
C GLU A 73 0.52 1.50 9.91
N ALA A 74 1.54 1.48 10.77
CA ALA A 74 2.70 0.62 10.61
C ALA A 74 2.30 -0.86 10.65
N GLN A 75 1.43 -1.26 11.58
CA GLN A 75 0.92 -2.63 11.67
C GLN A 75 0.14 -3.02 10.41
N VAL A 76 -0.73 -2.16 9.88
CA VAL A 76 -1.45 -2.43 8.64
C VAL A 76 -0.47 -2.63 7.47
N ALA A 77 0.59 -1.81 7.38
CA ALA A 77 1.61 -1.96 6.35
C ALA A 77 2.37 -3.30 6.47
N VAL A 78 2.76 -3.70 7.68
CA VAL A 78 3.40 -5.00 7.93
C VAL A 78 2.45 -6.14 7.58
N ASN A 79 1.20 -6.10 8.02
CA ASN A 79 0.21 -7.14 7.74
C ASN A 79 0.00 -7.32 6.24
N ARG A 80 -0.12 -6.21 5.49
CA ARG A 80 -0.22 -6.24 4.03
C ARG A 80 1.02 -6.86 3.39
N TYR A 81 2.22 -6.55 3.90
CA TYR A 81 3.45 -7.17 3.42
C TYR A 81 3.45 -8.69 3.66
N ILE A 82 3.10 -9.14 4.87
CA ILE A 82 3.07 -10.58 5.20
C ILE A 82 2.08 -11.33 4.32
N PHE A 83 0.89 -10.77 4.10
CA PHE A 83 -0.10 -11.33 3.18
C PHE A 83 0.49 -11.58 1.78
N TRP A 84 1.14 -10.59 1.17
CA TRP A 84 1.71 -10.74 -0.17
C TRP A 84 3.00 -11.57 -0.22
N ARG A 85 3.82 -11.52 0.84
CA ARG A 85 5.04 -12.34 0.97
C ARG A 85 4.70 -13.82 1.02
N ASP A 86 3.69 -14.17 1.81
CA ASP A 86 3.26 -15.55 2.06
C ASP A 86 2.08 -15.98 1.18
N TYR A 87 1.65 -15.15 0.22
CA TYR A 87 0.57 -15.46 -0.72
C TYR A 87 0.73 -16.85 -1.33
N GLY A 88 -0.33 -17.67 -1.27
CA GLY A 88 -0.36 -19.05 -1.73
C GLY A 88 0.20 -20.09 -0.75
N LYS A 89 0.78 -19.68 0.39
CA LYS A 89 1.28 -20.62 1.40
C LYS A 89 0.16 -21.05 2.35
N PRO A 90 0.22 -22.27 2.90
CA PRO A 90 -0.74 -22.72 3.91
C PRO A 90 -0.57 -21.98 5.24
N CYS A 91 -1.51 -22.21 6.14
CA CYS A 91 -1.46 -21.71 7.52
C CYS A 91 -0.18 -22.20 8.20
N ILE A 92 0.61 -21.29 8.76
CA ILE A 92 1.86 -21.63 9.46
C ILE A 92 1.65 -22.57 10.65
N ALA A 93 0.48 -22.53 11.30
CA ALA A 93 0.20 -23.39 12.44
C ALA A 93 -0.36 -24.75 12.01
N CYS A 94 -1.55 -24.80 11.39
CA CYS A 94 -2.19 -26.07 11.08
C CYS A 94 -1.86 -26.68 9.71
N GLY A 95 -1.16 -25.97 8.82
CA GLY A 95 -0.85 -26.46 7.47
C GLY A 95 -2.02 -26.45 6.48
N ASN A 96 -3.24 -26.08 6.90
CA ASN A 96 -4.39 -26.00 5.99
C ASN A 96 -4.17 -24.93 4.92
N ALA A 97 -4.69 -25.20 3.71
CA ALA A 97 -4.75 -24.22 2.64
C ALA A 97 -5.50 -22.96 3.10
N LEU A 98 -4.96 -21.80 2.71
CA LEU A 98 -5.50 -20.50 3.06
C LEU A 98 -6.24 -19.89 1.87
N ASN A 99 -7.37 -19.26 2.14
CA ASN A 99 -8.14 -18.57 1.11
C ASN A 99 -7.66 -17.13 0.93
N TYR A 100 -6.74 -16.92 -0.01
CA TYR A 100 -6.22 -15.59 -0.36
C TYR A 100 -7.11 -14.79 -1.34
N GLY A 101 -8.15 -15.42 -1.92
CA GLY A 101 -9.02 -14.80 -2.92
C GLY A 101 -10.16 -13.98 -2.34
N VAL A 102 -10.51 -14.20 -1.06
CA VAL A 102 -11.63 -13.52 -0.42
C VAL A 102 -11.19 -12.22 0.24
N ARG A 103 -11.81 -11.11 -0.17
CA ARG A 103 -11.73 -9.83 0.56
C ARG A 103 -12.50 -9.99 1.88
N GLY A 104 -11.81 -9.88 3.02
CA GLY A 104 -12.50 -9.95 4.32
C GLY A 104 -11.71 -10.53 5.50
N GLY A 105 -10.41 -10.82 5.36
CA GLY A 105 -9.60 -11.25 6.49
C GLY A 105 -9.63 -12.75 6.78
N ALA A 106 -9.82 -13.58 5.74
CA ALA A 106 -9.67 -15.03 5.83
C ALA A 106 -8.21 -15.47 6.12
N VAL A 107 -7.24 -14.60 5.83
CA VAL A 107 -5.82 -14.79 6.13
C VAL A 107 -5.33 -13.69 7.04
N ASP A 108 -4.81 -14.08 8.20
CA ASP A 108 -4.21 -13.19 9.18
C ASP A 108 -2.68 -13.19 9.06
N ALA A 109 -2.08 -12.07 9.47
CA ALA A 109 -0.66 -12.00 9.78
C ALA A 109 -0.46 -12.44 11.24
N SER A 110 -0.32 -13.75 11.46
CA SER A 110 -0.21 -14.37 12.78
C SER A 110 1.17 -14.17 13.40
N HIS A 111 1.19 -13.78 14.67
CA HIS A 111 2.41 -13.61 15.47
C HIS A 111 2.71 -14.89 16.25
N TYR A 112 3.94 -15.41 16.16
CA TYR A 112 4.39 -16.53 16.98
C TYR A 112 4.47 -16.12 18.46
N ARG A 113 5.25 -15.08 18.78
CA ARG A 113 5.17 -14.38 20.07
C ARG A 113 4.20 -13.21 19.95
N SER A 114 3.12 -13.27 20.73
CA SER A 114 2.00 -12.33 20.64
C SER A 114 2.43 -10.87 20.82
N ARG A 115 1.67 -9.94 20.24
CA ARG A 115 1.91 -8.50 20.42
C ARG A 115 1.66 -8.01 21.84
N GLY A 116 0.91 -8.75 22.64
CA GLY A 116 0.62 -8.44 24.04
C GLY A 116 1.79 -8.80 24.94
N THR A 117 2.36 -10.00 24.74
CA THR A 117 3.47 -10.51 25.57
C THR A 117 4.86 -10.12 25.06
N ALA A 118 5.02 -9.89 23.75
CA ALA A 118 6.29 -9.55 23.12
C ALA A 118 6.13 -8.35 22.15
N SER A 119 5.74 -7.21 22.71
CA SER A 119 5.49 -5.99 21.93
C SER A 119 6.72 -5.51 21.14
N HIS A 120 7.94 -5.76 21.64
CA HIS A 120 9.22 -5.48 20.98
C HIS A 120 9.43 -6.29 19.69
N LEU A 121 8.76 -7.43 19.52
CA LEU A 121 8.82 -8.28 18.33
C LEU A 121 7.69 -7.99 17.33
N ARG A 122 6.84 -6.99 17.58
CA ARG A 122 5.64 -6.68 16.79
C ARG A 122 5.88 -6.56 15.29
N PHE A 123 7.01 -5.97 14.89
CA PHE A 123 7.38 -5.72 13.50
C PHE A 123 8.49 -6.67 12.99
N ASN A 124 8.89 -7.66 13.79
CA ASN A 124 9.90 -8.64 13.39
C ASN A 124 9.28 -9.64 12.38
N VAL A 125 9.74 -9.61 11.13
CA VAL A 125 9.17 -10.43 10.04
C VAL A 125 9.38 -11.93 10.19
N PHE A 126 10.33 -12.36 11.04
CA PHE A 126 10.52 -13.78 11.41
C PHE A 126 9.50 -14.24 12.46
N ASN A 127 8.90 -13.30 13.19
CA ASN A 127 7.86 -13.59 14.17
C ASN A 127 6.46 -13.64 13.55
N ILE A 128 6.29 -13.23 12.28
CA ILE A 128 4.98 -13.01 11.66
C ILE A 128 4.84 -13.82 10.38
N HIS A 129 3.79 -14.62 10.26
CA HIS A 129 3.51 -15.47 9.11
C HIS A 129 2.02 -15.56 8.79
N ALA A 130 1.68 -15.96 7.56
CA ALA A 130 0.29 -16.19 7.21
C ALA A 130 -0.33 -17.32 8.07
N GLY A 131 -1.49 -17.06 8.66
CA GLY A 131 -2.25 -18.02 9.45
C GLY A 131 -3.75 -17.90 9.19
N CYS A 132 -4.49 -18.96 9.51
CA CYS A 132 -5.95 -18.94 9.42
C CYS A 132 -6.54 -18.26 10.66
N VAL A 133 -7.76 -17.73 10.51
CA VAL A 133 -8.51 -17.07 11.59
C VAL A 133 -8.65 -17.96 12.82
N ARG A 134 -9.00 -19.23 12.65
CA ARG A 134 -9.14 -20.20 13.75
C ARG A 134 -7.86 -20.36 14.56
N CYS A 135 -6.73 -20.65 13.90
CA CYS A 135 -5.46 -20.80 14.63
C CYS A 135 -5.03 -19.50 15.30
N ASN A 136 -5.17 -18.37 14.61
CA ASN A 136 -4.67 -17.08 15.11
C ASN A 136 -5.53 -16.50 16.23
N ARG A 137 -6.85 -16.46 16.05
CA ARG A 137 -7.78 -15.73 16.91
C ARG A 137 -8.44 -16.64 17.94
N GLU A 138 -8.87 -17.84 17.56
CA GLU A 138 -9.62 -18.74 18.44
C GLU A 138 -8.69 -19.62 19.27
N MET A 139 -7.56 -20.07 18.70
CA MET A 139 -6.60 -20.95 19.37
C MET A 139 -5.36 -20.22 19.90
N SER A 140 -5.44 -18.90 20.08
CA SER A 140 -4.35 -18.07 20.63
C SER A 140 -2.99 -18.28 19.91
N GLY A 141 -3.03 -18.37 18.58
CA GLY A 141 -1.85 -18.58 17.74
C GLY A 141 -1.49 -20.05 17.49
N ASN A 142 -2.10 -21.01 18.20
CA ASN A 142 -1.84 -22.45 18.06
C ASN A 142 -0.32 -22.77 18.07
N LEU A 143 0.34 -22.41 19.18
CA LEU A 143 1.80 -22.22 19.26
C LEU A 143 2.63 -23.49 19.05
N ILE A 144 2.16 -24.66 19.51
CA ILE A 144 2.91 -25.92 19.40
C ILE A 144 3.20 -26.28 17.93
N PRO A 145 2.18 -26.42 17.07
CA PRO A 145 2.44 -26.71 15.65
C PRO A 145 3.01 -25.49 14.91
N PHE A 146 2.71 -24.25 15.35
CA PHE A 146 3.36 -23.05 14.82
C PHE A 146 4.89 -23.15 15.01
N ARG A 147 5.37 -23.44 16.23
CA ARG A 147 6.81 -23.57 16.52
C ARG A 147 7.46 -24.62 15.64
N ARG A 148 6.85 -25.82 15.55
CA ARG A 148 7.36 -26.92 14.71
C ARG A 148 7.57 -26.47 13.26
N ASN A 149 6.55 -25.85 12.66
CA ASN A 149 6.62 -25.38 11.28
C ASN A 149 7.54 -24.16 11.10
N LEU A 150 7.69 -23.35 12.14
CA LEU A 150 8.62 -22.22 12.15
C LEU A 150 10.07 -22.71 12.11
N ILE A 151 10.42 -23.74 12.89
CA ILE A 151 11.74 -24.37 12.87
C ILE A 151 12.07 -24.88 11.45
N ILE A 152 11.12 -25.55 10.80
CA ILE A 152 11.28 -26.03 9.42
C ILE A 152 11.50 -24.85 8.47
N LYS A 153 10.75 -23.76 8.64
CA LYS A 153 10.73 -22.61 7.72
C LYS A 153 11.93 -21.67 7.85
N ILE A 154 12.40 -21.40 9.06
CA ILE A 154 13.44 -20.38 9.32
C ILE A 154 14.67 -20.91 10.07
N GLY A 155 14.65 -22.17 10.48
CA GLY A 155 15.71 -22.83 11.23
C GLY A 155 15.62 -22.57 12.74
N ILE A 156 16.08 -23.56 13.53
CA ILE A 156 16.02 -23.54 14.99
C ILE A 156 16.72 -22.31 15.60
N VAL A 157 17.90 -21.93 15.09
CA VAL A 157 18.67 -20.76 15.57
C VAL A 157 17.85 -19.47 15.55
N ARG A 158 17.00 -19.27 14.53
CA ARG A 158 16.15 -18.07 14.44
C ARG A 158 14.95 -18.16 15.37
N VAL A 159 14.40 -19.37 15.56
CA VAL A 159 13.31 -19.60 16.52
C VAL A 159 13.79 -19.37 17.94
N ASP A 160 14.93 -19.93 18.32
CA ASP A 160 15.51 -19.75 19.65
C ASP A 160 15.79 -18.27 19.92
N ARG A 161 16.26 -17.51 18.92
CA ARG A 161 16.43 -16.06 19.06
C ARG A 161 15.10 -15.34 19.32
N LEU A 162 14.00 -15.75 18.69
CA LEU A 162 12.68 -15.16 18.98
C LEU A 162 12.21 -15.49 20.40
N GLU A 163 12.46 -16.71 20.86
CA GLU A 163 12.05 -17.20 22.18
C GLU A 163 12.85 -16.55 23.31
N THR A 164 14.14 -16.28 23.06
CA THR A 164 15.07 -15.72 24.06
C THR A 164 15.18 -14.20 24.02
N ASP A 165 14.80 -13.51 22.94
CA ASP A 165 14.80 -12.04 22.90
C ASP A 165 13.68 -11.50 23.81
N ASN A 166 14.06 -10.98 24.98
CA ASN A 166 13.19 -10.29 25.92
C ASN A 166 13.61 -8.82 26.13
N ALA A 167 14.47 -8.30 25.25
CA ALA A 167 14.97 -6.94 25.36
C ALA A 167 13.85 -5.93 25.00
N PRO A 168 13.52 -4.98 25.89
CA PRO A 168 12.48 -4.00 25.61
C PRO A 168 12.88 -3.11 24.43
N ARG A 169 11.93 -2.85 23.52
CA ARG A 169 12.12 -1.92 22.40
C ARG A 169 10.96 -0.92 22.38
N LYS A 170 11.30 0.36 22.37
CA LYS A 170 10.34 1.45 22.17
C LYS A 170 10.36 1.86 20.70
N PHE A 171 9.17 2.13 20.15
CA PHE A 171 9.01 2.57 18.77
C PHE A 171 8.55 4.02 18.78
N ASP A 172 9.45 4.93 18.46
CA ASP A 172 9.13 6.34 18.29
C ASP A 172 8.38 6.60 16.97
N ILE A 173 7.79 7.79 16.85
CA ILE A 173 7.04 8.18 15.64
C ILE A 173 7.91 8.08 14.37
N PRO A 174 9.16 8.59 14.35
CA PRO A 174 10.05 8.42 13.20
C PRO A 174 10.26 6.95 12.80
N TYR A 175 10.47 6.04 13.75
CA TYR A 175 10.59 4.62 13.48
C TYR A 175 9.31 4.05 12.86
N LEU A 176 8.15 4.36 13.43
CA LEU A 176 6.85 3.88 12.93
C LEU A 176 6.57 4.37 11.50
N GLN A 177 6.92 5.63 11.20
CA GLN A 177 6.87 6.18 9.85
C GLN A 177 7.79 5.42 8.88
N ARG A 178 9.04 5.11 9.29
CA ARG A 178 9.97 4.31 8.50
C ARG A 178 9.44 2.90 8.23
N VAL A 179 8.93 2.22 9.27
CA VAL A 179 8.31 0.89 9.14
C VAL A 179 7.16 0.93 8.14
N LYS A 180 6.22 1.87 8.29
CA LYS A 180 5.11 2.05 7.35
C LYS A 180 5.60 2.21 5.91
N ALA A 181 6.58 3.08 5.69
CA ALA A 181 7.11 3.35 4.35
C ALA A 181 7.77 2.12 3.72
N ILE A 182 8.64 1.43 4.48
CA ILE A 182 9.36 0.23 4.03
C ILE A 182 8.37 -0.88 3.66
N PHE A 183 7.46 -1.21 4.58
CA PHE A 183 6.54 -2.34 4.37
C PHE A 183 5.47 -2.04 3.34
N THR A 184 5.06 -0.78 3.17
CA THR A 184 4.19 -0.39 2.05
C THR A 184 4.88 -0.63 0.70
N ARG A 185 6.16 -0.25 0.59
CA ARG A 185 6.95 -0.46 -0.64
C ARG A 185 7.14 -1.94 -0.92
N ARG A 186 7.53 -2.72 0.09
CA ARG A 186 7.70 -4.18 -0.02
C ARG A 186 6.39 -4.87 -0.39
N ALA A 187 5.28 -4.52 0.26
CA ALA A 187 3.97 -5.07 -0.06
C ALA A 187 3.58 -4.83 -1.53
N LYS A 188 3.78 -3.60 -2.04
CA LYS A 188 3.54 -3.28 -3.45
C LYS A 188 4.42 -4.08 -4.41
N HIS A 189 5.69 -4.30 -4.05
CA HIS A 189 6.59 -5.10 -4.86
C HIS A 189 6.12 -6.56 -4.95
N TYR A 190 5.80 -7.20 -3.82
CA TYR A 190 5.29 -8.57 -3.82
C TYR A 190 3.92 -8.68 -4.48
N GLU A 191 3.02 -7.71 -4.29
CA GLU A 191 1.73 -7.68 -4.96
C GLU A 191 1.89 -7.67 -6.50
N LYS A 192 2.76 -6.81 -7.03
CA LYS A 192 3.06 -6.77 -8.47
C LYS A 192 3.65 -8.10 -8.96
N LEU A 193 4.59 -8.65 -8.19
CA LEU A 193 5.23 -9.92 -8.51
C LEU A 193 4.20 -11.06 -8.58
N ARG A 194 3.30 -11.16 -7.59
CA ARG A 194 2.26 -12.20 -7.55
C ARG A 194 1.22 -12.03 -8.65
N LYS A 195 0.78 -10.81 -8.94
CA LYS A 195 -0.16 -10.56 -10.05
C LYS A 195 0.40 -11.00 -11.39
N ARG A 196 1.68 -10.69 -11.67
CA ARG A 196 2.35 -11.16 -12.90
C ARG A 196 2.38 -12.67 -13.02
N TYR A 197 2.67 -13.39 -11.93
CA TYR A 197 2.64 -14.85 -11.94
C TYR A 197 1.22 -15.41 -12.14
N LEU A 198 0.20 -14.77 -11.58
CA LEU A 198 -1.20 -15.17 -11.78
C LEU A 198 -1.71 -14.87 -13.19
N GLU A 199 -1.24 -13.80 -13.83
CA GLU A 199 -1.58 -13.45 -15.21
C GLU A 199 -0.87 -14.35 -16.24
N ALA A 200 0.23 -15.00 -15.85
CA ALA A 200 1.04 -15.87 -16.71
C ALA A 200 0.72 -17.38 -16.57
N ALA A 201 -0.10 -17.75 -15.59
CA ALA A 201 -0.53 -19.13 -15.31
C ALA A 201 -1.95 -19.36 -15.85
#